data_AF-A0A5N7NQI9-F1
#
_entry.id   AF-A0A5N7NQI9-F1
#
_cell.length_a   1.000
_cell.length_b   1.000
_cell.length_c   1.000
_cell.angle_alpha   90.00
_cell.angle_beta   90.00
_cell.angle_gamma   90.00
#
_symmetry.space_group_name_H-M   'P 1'
#
loop_
_entity.id
_entity.type
_entity.pdbx_description
1 polymer ?
#
loop_
_entity_poly.entity_id
_entity_poly.type
_entity_poly.pdbx_seq_one_letter_code
_entity_poly.pdbx_strand_id
1 'polypeptide(L)'
;MKDYLIAYLVTAVAFLAIDSVWLSNMANVFYRPVMGDMLAPGFRLAPAVVFYVIFVFGLVFFAVKPGLLAGSGTVTLVHGALLGFVAYATYDLTNQATLKNWSWTLTIADMVWGTLLSTASAYVGYCVTSRISG
;
A
#
# COMPACT_ATOMS: atom_id res chain seq x y z
N MET A 1 -22.81 3.94 -7.49
CA MET A 1 -22.48 2.75 -6.65
C MET A 1 -21.60 1.76 -7.40
N LYS A 2 -21.93 1.43 -8.66
CA LYS A 2 -21.12 0.53 -9.51
C LYS A 2 -19.67 1.00 -9.69
N ASP A 3 -19.46 2.31 -9.84
CA ASP A 3 -18.13 2.91 -10.07
C ASP A 3 -17.19 2.71 -8.89
N TYR A 4 -17.70 2.78 -7.66
CA TYR A 4 -16.90 2.55 -6.45
C TYR A 4 -16.50 1.09 -6.29
N LEU A 5 -17.37 0.15 -6.70
CA LEU A 5 -17.03 -1.26 -6.70
C LEU A 5 -15.94 -1.56 -7.74
N ILE A 6 -16.04 -0.96 -8.93
CA ILE A 6 -15.02 -1.07 -9.97
C ILE A 6 -13.69 -0.48 -9.49
N ALA A 7 -13.72 0.74 -8.92
CA ALA A 7 -12.54 1.37 -8.34
C ALA A 7 -11.87 0.49 -7.29
N TYR A 8 -12.66 -0.14 -6.42
CA TYR A 8 -12.14 -1.03 -5.40
C TYR A 8 -11.46 -2.26 -5.99
N LEU A 9 -12.14 -2.98 -6.90
CA LEU A 9 -11.58 -4.20 -7.49
C LEU A 9 -10.32 -3.91 -8.31
N VAL A 10 -10.33 -2.85 -9.12
CA VAL A 10 -9.16 -2.49 -9.92
C VAL A 10 -7.99 -2.05 -9.04
N THR A 11 -8.25 -1.22 -8.03
CA THR A 11 -7.20 -0.78 -7.10
C THR A 11 -6.63 -1.96 -6.32
N ALA A 12 -7.49 -2.90 -5.88
CA ALA A 12 -7.05 -4.11 -5.20
C ALA A 12 -6.12 -4.97 -6.06
N VAL A 13 -6.52 -5.22 -7.32
CA VAL A 13 -5.73 -6.01 -8.26
C VAL A 13 -4.40 -5.32 -8.56
N ALA A 14 -4.40 -4.01 -8.80
CA ALA A 14 -3.18 -3.24 -9.03
C ALA A 14 -2.25 -3.29 -7.82
N PHE A 15 -2.78 -3.07 -6.62
CA PHE A 15 -2.03 -3.09 -5.37
C PHE A 15 -1.39 -4.45 -5.13
N LEU A 16 -2.17 -5.54 -5.20
CA LEU A 16 -1.66 -6.88 -4.99
C LEU A 16 -0.63 -7.29 -6.04
N ALA A 17 -0.84 -6.93 -7.31
CA ALA A 17 0.10 -7.23 -8.38
C ALA A 17 1.46 -6.54 -8.15
N ILE A 18 1.45 -5.25 -7.82
CA ILE A 18 2.68 -4.49 -7.57
C ILE A 18 3.35 -4.98 -6.27
N ASP A 19 2.58 -5.16 -5.20
CA ASP A 19 3.09 -5.55 -3.89
C ASP A 19 3.72 -6.96 -3.89
N SER A 20 3.21 -7.86 -4.74
CA SER A 20 3.80 -9.20 -4.91
C SER A 20 5.27 -9.16 -5.32
N VAL A 21 5.70 -8.12 -6.04
CA VAL A 21 7.10 -7.91 -6.43
C VAL A 21 7.96 -7.64 -5.21
N TRP A 22 7.48 -6.86 -4.25
CA TRP A 22 8.22 -6.56 -3.02
C TRP A 22 8.32 -7.78 -2.12
N LEU A 23 7.19 -8.42 -1.84
CA LEU A 23 7.14 -9.58 -0.95
C LEU A 23 8.01 -10.74 -1.45
N SER A 24 8.02 -10.98 -2.76
CA SER A 24 8.83 -12.05 -3.35
C SER A 24 10.34 -11.81 -3.22
N ASN A 25 10.77 -10.53 -3.22
CA ASN A 25 12.17 -10.17 -3.17
C ASN A 25 12.68 -9.90 -1.73
N MET A 26 11.91 -9.19 -0.91
CA MET A 26 12.39 -8.69 0.39
C MET A 26 12.29 -9.70 1.53
N ALA A 27 11.43 -10.72 1.41
CA ALA A 27 11.29 -11.81 2.39
C ALA A 27 12.64 -12.46 2.76
N ASN A 28 13.44 -12.79 1.76
CA ASN A 28 14.71 -13.48 1.97
C ASN A 28 15.90 -12.52 2.08
N VAL A 29 15.84 -11.37 1.43
CA VAL A 29 16.97 -10.43 1.34
C VAL A 29 17.07 -9.54 2.58
N PHE A 30 15.95 -9.15 3.20
CA PHE A 30 15.94 -8.17 4.30
C PHE A 30 15.22 -8.63 5.55
N TYR A 31 14.02 -9.24 5.44
CA TYR A 31 13.24 -9.54 6.63
C TYR A 31 13.87 -10.65 7.49
N ARG A 32 14.27 -11.79 6.90
CA ARG A 32 14.91 -12.89 7.66
C ARG A 32 16.23 -12.50 8.34
N PRO A 33 17.19 -11.83 7.67
CA PRO A 33 18.45 -11.45 8.30
C PRO A 33 18.33 -10.40 9.40
N VAL A 34 17.37 -9.46 9.28
CA VAL A 34 17.23 -8.33 10.21
C VAL A 34 16.30 -8.67 11.37
N MET A 35 15.19 -9.37 11.11
CA MET A 35 14.18 -9.64 12.13
C MET A 35 14.45 -10.94 12.90
N GLY A 36 15.20 -11.91 12.33
CA GLY A 36 15.60 -13.13 13.04
C GLY A 36 14.47 -13.77 13.85
N ASP A 37 14.67 -13.83 15.17
CA ASP A 37 13.74 -14.43 16.14
C ASP A 37 12.42 -13.64 16.34
N MET A 38 12.32 -12.42 15.80
CA MET A 38 11.09 -11.60 15.85
C MET A 38 10.06 -12.06 14.82
N LEU A 39 10.47 -12.82 13.80
CA LEU A 39 9.57 -13.33 12.78
C LEU A 39 8.67 -14.42 13.36
N ALA A 40 7.39 -14.35 13.02
CA ALA A 40 6.48 -15.44 13.29
C ALA A 40 6.99 -16.73 12.60
N PRO A 41 6.81 -17.91 13.22
CA PRO A 41 7.27 -19.18 12.66
C PRO A 41 6.55 -19.58 11.36
N GLY A 42 5.50 -18.86 10.96
CA GLY A 42 4.79 -19.09 9.71
C GLY A 42 4.00 -17.87 9.24
N PHE A 43 3.59 -17.91 7.97
CA PHE A 43 2.78 -16.87 7.36
C PHE A 43 1.36 -16.87 7.94
N ARG A 44 0.95 -15.75 8.55
CA ARG A 44 -0.40 -15.59 9.10
C ARG A 44 -1.31 -14.97 8.04
N LEU A 45 -2.08 -15.81 7.35
CA LEU A 45 -2.93 -15.39 6.24
C LEU A 45 -4.04 -14.42 6.66
N ALA A 46 -4.71 -14.67 7.79
CA ALA A 46 -5.87 -13.86 8.21
C ALA A 46 -5.53 -12.37 8.43
N PRO A 47 -4.48 -11.99 9.20
CA PRO A 47 -4.05 -10.60 9.31
C PRO A 47 -3.68 -9.96 7.96
N ALA A 48 -3.02 -10.71 7.07
CA ALA A 48 -2.62 -10.20 5.75
C ALA A 48 -3.85 -9.86 4.88
N VAL A 49 -4.83 -10.76 4.83
CA VAL A 49 -6.07 -10.53 4.07
C VAL A 49 -6.84 -9.32 4.64
N VAL A 50 -6.96 -9.22 5.96
CA VAL A 50 -7.63 -8.10 6.62
C VAL A 50 -6.92 -6.78 6.30
N PHE A 51 -5.59 -6.76 6.33
CA PHE A 51 -4.80 -5.60 5.92
C PHE A 51 -5.13 -5.17 4.49
N TYR A 52 -5.05 -6.08 3.51
CA TYR A 52 -5.31 -5.72 2.11
C TYR A 52 -6.72 -5.15 1.91
N VAL A 53 -7.72 -5.75 2.55
CA VAL A 53 -9.11 -5.29 2.44
C VAL A 53 -9.25 -3.86 2.98
N ILE A 54 -8.72 -3.60 4.18
CA ILE A 54 -8.81 -2.29 4.85
C ILE A 54 -7.98 -1.24 4.13
N PHE A 55 -6.74 -1.57 3.77
CA PHE A 55 -5.83 -0.63 3.15
C PHE A 55 -6.32 -0.19 1.77
N VAL A 56 -6.76 -1.13 0.94
CA VAL A 56 -7.34 -0.80 -0.38
C VAL A 56 -8.60 0.04 -0.22
N PHE A 57 -9.44 -0.25 0.77
CA PHE A 57 -10.62 0.57 1.06
C PHE A 57 -10.22 2.02 1.37
N GLY A 58 -9.24 2.20 2.27
CA GLY A 58 -8.70 3.51 2.60
C GLY A 58 -8.13 4.21 1.37
N LEU A 59 -7.36 3.51 0.54
CA LEU A 59 -6.75 4.06 -0.67
C LEU A 59 -7.80 4.52 -1.68
N VAL A 60 -8.87 3.75 -1.88
CA VAL A 60 -9.99 4.16 -2.73
C VAL A 60 -10.71 5.36 -2.14
N PHE A 61 -10.98 5.35 -0.84
CA PHE A 61 -11.74 6.40 -0.18
C PHE A 61 -10.99 7.74 -0.15
N PHE A 62 -9.70 7.73 0.15
CA PHE A 62 -8.89 8.94 0.33
C PHE A 62 -8.16 9.40 -0.92
N ALA A 63 -7.89 8.53 -1.90
CA ALA A 63 -7.16 8.91 -3.11
C ALA A 63 -7.99 8.79 -4.39
N VAL A 64 -8.54 7.60 -4.68
CA VAL A 64 -9.24 7.35 -5.95
C VAL A 64 -10.54 8.14 -6.04
N LYS A 65 -11.38 8.11 -5.00
CA LYS A 65 -12.67 8.81 -4.96
C LYS A 65 -12.50 10.33 -5.14
N PRO A 66 -11.63 11.04 -4.38
CA PRO A 66 -11.39 12.46 -4.60
C PRO A 66 -10.91 12.76 -6.03
N GLY A 67 -10.04 11.91 -6.58
CA GLY A 67 -9.58 11.99 -7.96
C GLY A 67 -10.72 11.91 -8.98
N LEU A 68 -11.60 10.92 -8.83
CA LEU A 68 -12.77 10.74 -9.71
C LEU A 68 -13.76 11.92 -9.60
N LEU A 69 -14.03 12.41 -8.39
CA LEU A 69 -14.92 13.56 -8.17
C LEU A 69 -14.34 14.86 -8.76
N ALA A 70 -13.03 15.03 -8.67
CA ALA A 70 -12.33 16.20 -9.21
C ALA A 70 -11.96 16.07 -10.70
N GLY A 71 -12.15 14.90 -11.32
CA GLY A 71 -11.65 14.60 -12.66
C GLY A 71 -10.12 14.78 -12.78
N SER A 72 -9.37 14.54 -11.70
CA SER A 72 -7.95 14.90 -11.61
C SER A 72 -7.08 13.72 -11.19
N GLY A 73 -6.22 13.29 -12.12
CA GLY A 73 -5.15 12.33 -11.84
C GLY A 73 -4.15 12.87 -10.81
N THR A 74 -3.86 14.18 -10.84
CA THR A 74 -2.95 14.82 -9.88
C THR A 74 -3.46 14.73 -8.45
N VAL A 75 -4.76 14.96 -8.24
CA VAL A 75 -5.40 14.78 -6.91
C VAL A 75 -5.20 13.34 -6.44
N THR A 76 -5.43 12.36 -7.31
CA THR A 76 -5.22 10.93 -7.01
C THR A 76 -3.76 10.64 -6.62
N LEU A 77 -2.81 11.15 -7.39
CA LEU A 77 -1.38 10.92 -7.16
C LEU A 77 -0.94 11.48 -5.80
N VAL A 78 -1.30 12.73 -5.50
CA VAL A 78 -0.92 13.39 -4.24
C VAL A 78 -1.54 12.67 -3.04
N HIS A 79 -2.83 12.34 -3.10
CA HIS A 79 -3.51 11.68 -1.99
C HIS A 79 -3.04 10.24 -1.79
N GLY A 80 -2.77 9.51 -2.89
CA GLY A 80 -2.22 8.16 -2.84
C GLY A 80 -0.82 8.14 -2.24
N ALA A 81 0.03 9.10 -2.61
CA ALA A 81 1.36 9.26 -2.04
C ALA A 81 1.30 9.60 -0.55
N LEU A 82 0.44 10.55 -0.16
CA LEU A 82 0.29 10.95 1.23
C LEU A 82 -0.21 9.80 2.11
N LEU A 83 -1.25 9.08 1.68
CA LEU A 83 -1.77 7.95 2.45
C LEU A 83 -0.73 6.84 2.58
N GLY A 84 -0.05 6.49 1.48
CA GLY A 84 1.02 5.49 1.48
C GLY A 84 2.16 5.88 2.42
N PHE A 85 2.69 7.10 2.28
CA PHE A 85 3.74 7.62 3.12
C PHE A 85 3.35 7.59 4.61
N VAL A 86 2.18 8.11 4.96
CA VAL A 86 1.73 8.20 6.36
C VAL A 86 1.57 6.80 6.96
N ALA A 87 0.97 5.86 6.24
CA ALA A 87 0.75 4.51 6.75
C ALA A 87 2.06 3.76 7.01
N TYR A 88 2.98 3.78 6.04
CA TYR A 88 4.26 3.10 6.15
C TYR A 88 5.18 3.81 7.15
N ALA A 89 5.22 5.14 7.17
CA ALA A 89 5.94 5.89 8.20
C ALA A 89 5.41 5.58 9.60
N THR A 90 4.09 5.46 9.77
CA THR A 90 3.49 5.10 11.06
C THR A 90 3.97 3.72 11.50
N TYR A 91 3.99 2.73 10.62
CA TYR A 91 4.46 1.39 10.93
C TYR A 91 5.96 1.39 11.27
N ASP A 92 6.80 1.88 10.36
CA ASP A 92 8.25 1.82 10.48
C ASP A 92 8.82 2.69 11.61
N LEU A 93 8.32 3.92 11.78
CA LEU A 93 8.81 4.80 12.82
C LEU A 93 8.33 4.35 14.21
N THR A 94 7.15 3.72 14.32
CA THR A 94 6.74 3.08 15.57
C THR A 94 7.65 1.89 15.90
N ASN A 95 8.04 1.11 14.90
CA ASN A 95 8.98 0.00 15.09
C ASN A 95 10.38 0.50 15.49
N GLN A 96 10.87 1.60 14.89
CA GLN A 96 12.11 2.26 15.33
C GLN A 96 12.06 2.69 16.81
N ALA A 97 10.89 3.12 17.29
CA ALA A 97 10.72 3.55 18.67
C ALA A 97 10.56 2.37 19.67
N THR A 98 10.03 1.23 19.22
CA THR A 98 9.58 0.15 20.12
C THR A 98 10.45 -1.11 20.07
N LEU A 99 11.10 -1.38 18.94
CA LEU A 99 11.84 -2.61 18.70
C LEU A 99 13.36 -2.36 18.77
N LYS A 100 14.09 -3.29 19.39
CA LYS A 100 15.56 -3.24 19.40
C LYS A 100 16.07 -3.66 18.02
N ASN A 101 17.10 -2.97 17.53
CA ASN A 101 17.81 -3.27 16.28
C ASN A 101 16.96 -3.20 15.01
N TRP A 102 15.90 -2.36 14.97
CA TRP A 102 15.17 -2.10 13.74
C TRP A 102 16.05 -1.36 12.71
N SER A 103 16.04 -1.81 11.47
CA SER A 103 16.93 -1.27 10.43
C SER A 103 16.40 0.05 9.85
N TRP A 104 17.21 1.11 9.90
CA TRP A 104 16.91 2.37 9.21
C TRP A 104 16.84 2.21 7.68
N THR A 105 17.63 1.30 7.12
CA THR A 105 17.55 0.97 5.70
C THR A 105 16.19 0.38 5.35
N LEU A 106 15.65 -0.49 6.21
CA LEU A 106 14.31 -1.04 6.03
C LEU A 106 13.25 0.06 6.12
N THR A 107 13.31 0.90 7.17
CA THR A 107 12.39 2.04 7.33
C THR A 107 12.32 2.92 6.10
N ILE A 108 13.47 3.36 5.58
CA ILE A 108 13.50 4.27 4.42
C ILE A 108 12.99 3.56 3.16
N ALA A 109 13.43 2.31 2.93
CA ALA A 109 13.05 1.55 1.76
C ALA A 109 11.54 1.25 1.75
N ASP A 110 10.97 0.85 2.89
CA ASP A 110 9.56 0.51 3.03
C ASP A 110 8.66 1.76 2.93
N MET A 111 9.08 2.90 3.50
CA MET A 111 8.38 4.17 3.30
C MET A 111 8.36 4.61 1.83
N VAL A 112 9.48 4.50 1.12
CA VAL A 112 9.55 4.81 -0.32
C VAL A 112 8.67 3.85 -1.11
N TRP A 113 8.79 2.54 -0.85
CA TRP A 113 8.01 1.52 -1.52
C TRP A 113 6.51 1.71 -1.30
N GLY A 114 6.07 1.84 -0.05
CA GLY A 114 4.68 2.05 0.33
C GLY A 114 4.07 3.31 -0.29
N THR A 115 4.87 4.38 -0.40
CA THR A 115 4.46 5.61 -1.11
C THR A 115 4.24 5.34 -2.60
N LEU A 116 5.21 4.72 -3.27
CA LEU A 116 5.13 4.42 -4.71
C LEU A 116 4.02 3.42 -5.04
N LEU A 117 3.93 2.34 -4.27
CA LEU A 117 2.92 1.29 -4.37
C LEU A 117 1.51 1.90 -4.26
N SER A 118 1.27 2.68 -3.21
CA SER A 118 -0.04 3.31 -2.98
C SER A 118 -0.39 4.31 -4.08
N THR A 119 0.58 5.12 -4.50
CA THR A 119 0.41 6.12 -5.57
C THR A 119 0.07 5.44 -6.90
N ALA A 120 0.86 4.45 -7.31
CA ALA A 120 0.67 3.75 -8.57
C ALA A 120 -0.65 2.99 -8.59
N SER A 121 -0.99 2.29 -7.51
CA SER A 121 -2.24 1.52 -7.40
C SER A 121 -3.47 2.41 -7.44
N ALA A 122 -3.44 3.54 -6.72
CA ALA A 122 -4.52 4.53 -6.77
C ALA A 122 -4.66 5.13 -8.16
N TYR A 123 -3.56 5.47 -8.81
CA TYR A 123 -3.58 6.05 -10.15
C TYR A 123 -4.15 5.09 -11.19
N VAL A 124 -3.77 3.80 -11.15
CA VAL A 124 -4.36 2.76 -11.99
C VAL A 124 -5.87 2.63 -11.72
N GLY A 125 -6.27 2.59 -10.45
CA GLY A 125 -7.67 2.57 -10.04
C GLY A 125 -8.47 3.74 -10.62
N TYR A 126 -7.92 4.96 -10.54
CA TYR A 126 -8.52 6.16 -11.12
C TYR A 126 -8.61 6.10 -12.65
N CYS A 127 -7.52 5.76 -13.35
CA CYS A 127 -7.48 5.76 -14.81
C CYS A 127 -8.45 4.74 -15.43
N VAL A 128 -8.55 3.56 -14.83
CA VAL A 128 -9.44 2.51 -15.34
C VAL A 128 -10.89 2.85 -15.02
N THR A 129 -11.18 3.30 -13.79
CA THR A 129 -12.56 3.62 -13.40
C THR A 129 -13.09 4.82 -14.18
N SER A 130 -12.28 5.88 -14.35
CA SER A 130 -12.69 7.07 -15.13
C SER A 130 -13.01 6.75 -16.59
N ARG A 131 -12.36 5.73 -17.19
CA ARG A 131 -12.65 5.26 -18.56
C ARG A 131 -13.90 4.38 -18.68
N ILE A 132 -14.32 3.73 -17.59
CA ILE A 132 -15.49 2.84 -17.58
C ILE A 132 -16.77 3.61 -17.18
N SER A 133 -16.61 4.62 -16.33
CA SER A 133 -17.70 5.41 -15.76
C SER A 133 -17.96 6.73 -16.49
N GLY A 134 -17.05 7.16 -17.37
CA GLY A 134 -17.23 8.31 -18.27
C GLY A 134 -17.78 7.87 -19.62
#